data_AF-A0AAE0AGY4-F1
#
_entry.id   AF-A0AAE0AGY4-F1
#
_cell.length_a   1.000
_cell.length_b   1.000
_cell.length_c   1.000
_cell.angle_alpha   90.00
_cell.angle_beta   90.00
_cell.angle_gamma   90.00
#
_symmetry.space_group_name_H-M   'P 1'
#
loop_
_entity.id
_entity.type
_entity.pdbx_description
1 polymer ?
#
loop_
_entity_poly.entity_id
_entity_poly.type
_entity_poly.pdbx_seq_one_letter_code
_entity_poly.pdbx_strand_id
1 'polypeptide(L)'
;MASVFFSINCLESNAFFQVTYPEDISYKYTSNTDYFKRWLYADYNFTIAAFWSPFLVEAGYADPNGHSLNSLMNLYLDKADEAWVSEVESFDYVIISAGQWFFRPLIYYENNQVVGCHNCNIQNMPALPKYYGYRIGLPNSV
;
A
#
# COMPACT_ATOMS: atom_id res chain seq x y z
N MET A 1 7.37 3.11 3.53
CA MET A 1 6.77 1.79 3.85
C MET A 1 5.26 1.96 3.73
N ALA A 2 4.60 1.52 2.66
CA ALA A 2 3.13 1.45 2.76
C ALA A 2 2.86 0.15 3.46
N SER A 3 2.31 0.28 4.64
CA SER A 3 2.19 -0.83 5.55
C SER A 3 0.76 -0.90 6.00
N VAL A 4 0.05 -1.90 5.49
CA VAL A 4 -1.19 -2.34 6.10
C VAL A 4 -0.79 -3.01 7.43
N PHE A 5 -1.18 -2.44 8.58
CA PHE A 5 -0.82 -2.98 9.90
C PHE A 5 -1.95 -2.89 10.93
N PHE A 6 -2.18 -4.02 11.62
CA PHE A 6 -2.55 -4.24 13.05
C PHE A 6 -3.93 -4.86 13.39
N SER A 7 -3.91 -5.66 14.47
CA SER A 7 -4.64 -5.29 15.68
C SER A 7 -3.84 -5.73 16.92
N ILE A 8 -3.69 -4.81 17.89
CA ILE A 8 -3.15 -5.06 19.22
C ILE A 8 -4.33 -5.39 20.13
N ASN A 9 -4.29 -6.55 20.76
CA ASN A 9 -4.87 -6.74 22.08
C ASN A 9 -3.73 -7.10 23.03
N CYS A 10 -3.04 -6.09 23.56
CA CYS A 10 -2.39 -6.22 24.86
C CYS A 10 -3.50 -6.09 25.90
N LEU A 11 -4.18 -7.20 26.19
CA LEU A 11 -5.02 -7.28 27.38
C LEU A 11 -4.08 -7.31 28.58
N GLU A 12 -4.11 -6.22 29.36
CA GLU A 12 -3.50 -6.16 30.69
C GLU A 12 -4.09 -7.30 31.54
N SER A 13 -3.31 -8.35 31.76
CA SER A 13 -3.62 -9.33 32.79
C SER A 13 -2.32 -9.77 33.45
N ASN A 14 -2.31 -9.71 34.78
CA ASN A 14 -1.20 -10.11 35.64
C ASN A 14 -0.94 -11.61 35.54
N ALA A 15 -0.20 -12.04 34.51
CA ALA A 15 0.38 -13.37 34.38
C ALA A 15 1.56 -13.29 33.42
N PHE A 16 2.60 -14.10 33.67
CA PHE A 16 3.80 -14.30 32.85
C PHE A 16 3.67 -13.83 31.39
N PHE A 17 4.49 -12.85 30.96
CA PHE A 17 4.58 -12.45 29.55
C PHE A 17 5.13 -13.62 28.72
N GLN A 18 4.25 -14.53 28.27
CA GLN A 18 4.60 -15.48 27.22
C GLN A 18 4.64 -14.74 25.90
N VAL A 19 5.82 -14.68 25.31
CA VAL A 19 6.01 -14.19 23.95
C VAL A 19 5.56 -15.31 23.01
N THR A 20 4.52 -15.06 22.21
CA THR A 20 4.15 -15.94 21.09
C THR A 20 4.87 -15.48 19.83
N TYR A 21 5.32 -16.42 19.01
CA TYR A 21 6.01 -16.15 17.76
C TYR A 21 5.15 -16.64 16.59
N PRO A 22 4.95 -15.83 15.54
CA PRO A 22 4.19 -16.27 14.39
C PRO A 22 4.97 -17.26 13.52
N GLU A 23 4.24 -18.14 12.85
CA GLU A 23 4.74 -18.95 11.75
C GLU A 23 4.64 -18.16 10.44
N ASP A 24 5.75 -18.06 9.67
CA ASP A 24 5.72 -17.48 8.33
C ASP A 24 5.04 -18.47 7.36
N ILE A 25 3.84 -18.11 6.93
CA ILE A 25 3.01 -18.87 5.99
C ILE A 25 2.89 -18.15 4.64
N SER A 26 3.83 -17.27 4.32
CA SER A 26 3.88 -16.56 3.04
C SER A 26 3.95 -17.56 1.88
N TYR A 27 3.22 -17.29 0.81
CA TYR A 27 3.21 -18.14 -0.37
C TYR A 27 4.62 -18.24 -0.98
N LYS A 28 5.21 -19.45 -0.97
CA LYS A 28 6.57 -19.71 -1.47
C LYS A 28 6.78 -19.40 -2.96
N TYR A 29 5.71 -19.19 -3.72
CA TYR A 29 5.74 -18.91 -5.16
C TYR A 29 5.37 -17.47 -5.52
N THR A 30 5.16 -16.58 -4.54
CA THR A 30 5.03 -15.17 -4.86
C THR A 30 6.40 -14.66 -5.29
N SER A 31 6.42 -13.89 -6.39
CA SER A 31 7.63 -13.34 -6.97
C SER A 31 8.37 -12.38 -6.04
N ASN A 32 7.77 -11.99 -4.90
CA ASN A 32 8.38 -11.05 -3.98
C ASN A 32 7.89 -11.19 -2.52
N THR A 33 8.38 -12.18 -1.80
CA THR A 33 8.01 -12.44 -0.40
C THR A 33 8.39 -11.32 0.57
N ASP A 34 9.30 -10.42 0.20
CA ASP A 34 9.72 -9.30 1.06
C ASP A 34 8.64 -8.22 1.19
N TYR A 35 7.73 -8.15 0.22
CA TYR A 35 6.65 -7.16 0.17
C TYR A 35 5.26 -7.75 0.45
N PHE A 36 5.15 -9.09 0.44
CA PHE A 36 3.90 -9.82 0.64
C PHE A 36 4.12 -10.91 1.67
N LYS A 37 3.90 -10.56 2.95
CA LYS A 37 4.13 -11.44 4.10
C LYS A 37 2.83 -11.87 4.75
N ARG A 38 2.79 -13.11 5.23
CA ARG A 38 1.68 -13.65 6.01
C ARG A 38 2.21 -14.46 7.20
N TRP A 39 1.62 -14.20 8.36
CA TRP A 39 2.02 -14.74 9.65
C TRP A 39 0.82 -15.33 10.36
N LEU A 40 0.94 -16.59 10.80
CA LEU A 40 -0.06 -17.27 11.59
C LEU A 40 0.39 -17.34 13.06
N TYR A 41 -0.42 -16.79 13.95
CA TYR A 41 -0.33 -17.01 15.38
C TYR A 41 -1.19 -18.23 15.73
N ALA A 42 -0.58 -19.43 15.67
CA ALA A 42 -1.29 -20.70 15.80
C ALA A 42 -2.06 -20.84 17.13
N ASP A 43 -1.48 -20.35 18.23
CA ASP A 43 -2.10 -20.35 19.57
C ASP A 43 -3.45 -19.60 19.63
N TYR A 44 -3.64 -18.63 18.73
CA TYR A 44 -4.79 -17.73 18.68
C TYR A 44 -5.65 -17.91 17.42
N ASN A 45 -5.23 -18.82 16.52
CA ASN A 45 -5.82 -18.97 15.19
C ASN A 45 -6.00 -17.61 14.47
N PHE A 46 -4.99 -16.74 14.60
CA PHE A 46 -5.03 -15.36 14.14
C PHE A 46 -3.99 -15.15 13.04
N THR A 47 -4.38 -14.52 11.94
CA THR A 47 -3.49 -14.26 10.81
C THR A 47 -3.25 -12.77 10.64
N ILE A 48 -1.99 -12.39 10.47
CA ILE A 48 -1.59 -11.06 10.02
C ILE A 48 -1.00 -11.19 8.63
N ALA A 49 -1.37 -10.30 7.71
CA ALA A 49 -0.66 -10.13 6.46
C ALA A 49 -0.27 -8.68 6.22
N ALA A 50 0.83 -8.50 5.50
CA ALA A 50 1.30 -7.21 5.03
C ALA A 50 1.36 -7.24 3.50
N PHE A 51 0.60 -6.34 2.87
CA PHE A 51 0.58 -6.15 1.42
C PHE A 51 1.24 -4.82 1.08
N TRP A 52 2.23 -4.87 0.19
CA TRP A 52 2.86 -3.66 -0.30
C TRP A 52 2.01 -3.03 -1.40
N SER A 53 1.36 -1.93 -1.05
CA SER A 53 0.74 -1.04 -2.02
C SER A 53 0.94 0.42 -1.61
N PRO A 54 2.05 1.06 -2.04
CA PRO A 54 2.43 2.44 -1.73
C PRO A 54 1.33 3.48 -1.90
N PHE A 55 0.53 3.31 -2.96
CA PHE A 55 -0.49 4.27 -3.36
C PHE A 55 -1.90 3.67 -3.35
N LEU A 56 -2.06 2.38 -3.06
CA LEU A 56 -3.33 1.62 -3.08
C LEU A 56 -3.97 1.47 -4.47
N VAL A 57 -3.57 2.33 -5.40
CA VAL A 57 -3.87 2.28 -6.82
C VAL A 57 -2.68 1.76 -7.62
N GLU A 58 -2.94 1.29 -8.84
CA GLU A 58 -1.91 0.87 -9.78
C GLU A 58 -0.88 2.01 -9.95
N ALA A 59 0.39 1.67 -9.74
CA ALA A 59 1.47 2.63 -9.80
C ALA A 59 2.76 2.03 -10.36
N GLY A 60 3.53 2.85 -11.06
CA GLY A 60 4.80 2.45 -11.65
C GLY A 60 5.75 3.62 -11.83
N TYR A 61 7.04 3.34 -12.02
CA TYR A 61 8.01 4.37 -12.40
C TYR A 61 7.66 4.94 -13.78
N ALA A 62 7.70 6.26 -13.92
CA ALA A 62 7.49 6.91 -15.21
C ALA A 62 8.67 6.67 -16.17
N ASP A 63 9.89 6.54 -15.62
CA ASP A 63 11.08 6.10 -16.33
C ASP A 63 11.46 4.67 -15.87
N PRO A 64 11.39 3.66 -16.75
CA PRO A 64 11.77 2.29 -16.42
C PRO A 64 13.25 2.12 -16.05
N ASN A 65 14.12 3.06 -16.46
CA ASN A 65 15.57 2.97 -16.30
C ASN A 65 16.11 3.83 -15.15
N GLY A 66 15.32 4.76 -14.62
CA GLY A 66 15.71 5.73 -13.60
C GLY A 66 15.03 5.49 -12.26
N HIS A 67 15.64 4.67 -11.39
CA HIS A 67 15.06 4.31 -10.08
C HIS A 67 15.78 5.06 -8.97
N SER A 68 15.14 6.12 -8.46
CA SER A 68 15.59 6.89 -7.31
C SER A 68 14.42 7.14 -6.36
N LEU A 69 14.72 7.50 -5.11
CA LEU A 69 13.70 7.86 -4.12
C LEU A 69 12.78 8.99 -4.59
N ASN A 70 13.28 9.88 -5.47
CA ASN A 70 12.53 11.00 -6.02
C ASN A 70 12.14 10.82 -7.49
N SER A 71 12.21 9.59 -8.02
CA SER A 71 11.76 9.32 -9.38
C SER A 71 10.27 9.60 -9.52
N LEU A 72 9.91 10.15 -10.67
CA LEU A 72 8.54 10.41 -11.08
C LEU A 72 7.79 9.08 -11.20
N MET A 73 6.57 9.03 -10.68
CA MET A 73 5.72 7.85 -10.75
C MET A 73 4.41 8.15 -11.48
N ASN A 74 3.93 7.17 -12.23
CA ASN A 74 2.59 7.16 -12.79
C ASN A 74 1.64 6.52 -11.77
N LEU A 75 0.52 7.18 -11.47
CA LEU A 75 -0.57 6.68 -10.62
C LEU A 75 -1.86 6.66 -11.42
N TYR A 76 -2.53 5.51 -11.48
CA TYR A 76 -3.83 5.35 -12.15
C TYR A 76 -4.94 5.38 -11.11
N LEU A 77 -5.53 6.56 -10.90
CA LEU A 77 -6.43 6.83 -9.78
C LEU A 77 -7.74 6.03 -9.83
N ASP A 78 -8.11 5.53 -11.01
CA ASP A 78 -9.30 4.73 -11.29
C ASP A 78 -9.05 3.22 -11.25
N LYS A 79 -7.83 2.77 -10.95
CA LYS A 79 -7.45 1.36 -10.92
C LYS A 79 -6.85 1.00 -9.59
N ALA A 80 -7.55 0.15 -8.83
CA ALA A 80 -6.99 -0.37 -7.59
C ALA A 80 -5.79 -1.28 -7.87
N ASP A 81 -4.82 -1.28 -6.96
CA ASP A 81 -3.68 -2.17 -7.04
C ASP A 81 -4.09 -3.61 -6.70
N GLU A 82 -4.04 -4.48 -7.70
CA GLU A 82 -4.38 -5.90 -7.59
C GLU A 82 -3.60 -6.61 -6.47
N ALA A 83 -2.41 -6.11 -6.13
CA ALA A 83 -1.55 -6.72 -5.12
C ALA A 83 -2.16 -6.77 -3.72
N TRP A 84 -3.15 -5.92 -3.40
CA TRP A 84 -3.89 -5.98 -2.14
C TRP A 84 -5.38 -6.27 -2.33
N VAL A 85 -6.01 -5.75 -3.40
CA VAL A 85 -7.45 -5.97 -3.62
C VAL A 85 -7.78 -7.44 -3.84
N SER A 86 -6.90 -8.21 -4.47
CA SER A 86 -7.10 -9.66 -4.67
C SER A 86 -7.14 -10.47 -3.36
N GLU A 87 -6.66 -9.90 -2.26
CA GLU A 87 -6.49 -10.59 -0.98
C GLU A 87 -7.35 -10.00 0.15
N VAL A 88 -7.73 -8.73 0.05
CA VAL A 88 -8.31 -7.97 1.17
C VAL A 88 -9.63 -8.54 1.68
N GLU A 89 -10.46 -9.11 0.79
CA GLU A 89 -11.74 -9.72 1.17
C GLU A 89 -11.59 -10.92 2.11
N SER A 90 -10.39 -11.51 2.18
CA SER A 90 -10.11 -12.64 3.07
C SER A 90 -9.78 -12.24 4.52
N PHE A 91 -9.73 -10.95 4.84
CA PHE A 91 -9.39 -10.43 6.16
C PHE A 91 -10.58 -9.79 6.86
N ASP A 92 -10.75 -10.10 8.15
CA ASP A 92 -11.81 -9.52 8.99
C ASP A 92 -11.61 -8.02 9.26
N TYR A 93 -10.36 -7.55 9.23
CA TYR A 93 -9.98 -6.17 9.52
C TYR A 93 -8.90 -5.70 8.56
N VAL A 94 -9.01 -4.44 8.12
CA VAL A 94 -8.07 -3.81 7.19
C VAL A 94 -7.62 -2.48 7.79
N ILE A 95 -6.30 -2.27 7.87
CA ILE A 95 -5.73 -1.00 8.30
C ILE A 95 -4.87 -0.45 7.17
N ILE A 96 -5.15 0.77 6.74
CA ILE A 96 -4.50 1.36 5.57
C ILE A 96 -3.51 2.45 6.02
N SER A 97 -2.26 2.36 5.56
CA SER A 97 -1.25 3.41 5.76
C SER A 97 -0.45 3.67 4.47
N ALA A 98 -0.79 4.76 3.78
CA ALA A 98 -0.20 5.13 2.48
C ALA A 98 0.19 6.61 2.35
N GLY A 99 -0.21 7.48 3.30
CA GLY A 99 -0.18 8.94 3.12
C GLY A 99 1.17 9.55 2.73
N GLN A 100 2.28 9.03 3.26
CA GLN A 100 3.62 9.55 2.99
C GLN A 100 4.08 9.43 1.53
N TRP A 101 3.56 8.45 0.77
CA TRP A 101 3.97 8.21 -0.61
C TRP A 101 3.43 9.27 -1.57
N PHE A 102 2.28 9.86 -1.24
CA PHE A 102 1.65 10.92 -2.03
C PHE A 102 2.45 12.24 -2.07
N PHE A 103 3.59 12.32 -1.35
CA PHE A 103 4.49 13.48 -1.35
C PHE A 103 5.60 13.41 -2.40
N ARG A 104 5.70 12.31 -3.14
CA ARG A 104 6.67 12.15 -4.24
C ARG A 104 6.23 12.93 -5.48
N PRO A 105 7.10 13.08 -6.49
CA PRO A 105 6.66 13.53 -7.82
C PRO A 105 5.73 12.48 -8.46
N LEU A 106 4.52 12.89 -8.86
CA LEU A 106 3.47 11.99 -9.36
C LEU A 106 2.83 12.53 -10.63
N ILE A 107 2.60 11.68 -11.63
CA ILE A 107 1.70 11.93 -12.76
C ILE A 107 0.42 11.13 -12.49
N TYR A 108 -0.72 11.79 -12.58
CA TYR A 108 -2.03 11.20 -12.34
C TYR A 108 -2.70 10.84 -13.66
N TYR A 109 -3.25 9.63 -13.70
CA TYR A 109 -4.04 9.11 -14.79
C TYR A 109 -5.45 8.79 -14.30
N GLU A 110 -6.44 9.07 -15.14
CA GLU A 110 -7.81 8.56 -15.03
C GLU A 110 -8.23 8.08 -16.42
N ASN A 111 -8.86 6.92 -16.54
CA ASN A 111 -9.23 6.30 -17.82
C ASN A 111 -8.05 6.20 -18.80
N ASN A 112 -6.84 5.93 -18.28
CA ASN A 112 -5.57 5.93 -19.01
C ASN A 112 -5.18 7.27 -19.67
N GLN A 113 -5.77 8.39 -19.25
CA GLN A 113 -5.43 9.74 -19.72
C GLN A 113 -4.80 10.56 -18.60
N VAL A 114 -3.79 11.37 -18.94
CA VAL A 114 -3.14 12.25 -17.97
C VAL A 114 -4.10 13.36 -17.55
N VAL A 115 -4.37 13.47 -16.26
CA VAL A 115 -5.22 14.54 -15.68
C VAL A 115 -4.40 15.65 -15.03
N GLY A 116 -3.14 15.38 -14.70
CA GLY A 116 -2.20 16.37 -14.18
C GLY A 116 -1.06 15.73 -13.41
N CYS A 117 -0.29 16.54 -12.68
CA CYS A 117 0.82 16.06 -11.88
C CYS A 117 1.04 16.83 -10.59
N HIS A 118 1.76 16.21 -9.66
CA HIS A 118 2.35 16.84 -8.49
C HIS A 118 3.87 16.86 -8.63
N ASN A 119 4.49 18.04 -8.49
CA ASN A 119 5.95 18.22 -8.43
C ASN A 119 6.74 17.61 -9.63
N CYS A 120 6.17 17.61 -10.84
CA CYS A 120 6.76 16.93 -12.00
C CYS A 120 7.65 17.81 -12.89
N ASN A 121 7.59 19.14 -12.78
CA ASN A 121 8.32 20.10 -13.63
C ASN A 121 8.15 19.89 -15.16
N ILE A 122 7.04 19.29 -15.60
CA ILE A 122 6.73 19.07 -17.03
C ILE A 122 5.95 20.27 -17.57
N GLN A 123 6.42 20.84 -18.69
CA GLN A 123 5.71 21.91 -19.40
C GLN A 123 4.40 21.38 -20.02
N ASN A 124 3.36 22.22 -20.06
CA ASN A 124 2.03 21.90 -20.60
C ASN A 124 1.26 20.79 -19.86
N MET A 125 1.64 20.47 -18.63
CA MET A 125 0.88 19.55 -17.76
C MET A 125 0.22 20.32 -16.61
N PRO A 126 -1.09 20.12 -16.35
CA PRO A 126 -1.77 20.75 -15.22
C PRO A 126 -1.10 20.38 -13.89
N ALA A 127 -0.71 21.37 -13.10
CA ALA A 127 -0.20 21.17 -11.75
C ALA A 127 -1.37 20.98 -10.77
N LEU A 128 -1.36 19.88 -10.03
CA LEU A 128 -2.40 19.53 -9.07
C LEU A 128 -1.89 19.64 -7.63
N PRO A 129 -2.79 19.94 -6.66
CA PRO A 129 -2.43 20.01 -5.25
C PRO A 129 -1.85 18.70 -4.73
N LYS A 130 -0.96 18.82 -3.73
CA LYS A 130 -0.31 17.71 -3.03
C LYS A 130 -1.27 16.60 -2.54
N TYR A 131 -2.50 16.98 -2.17
CA TYR A 131 -3.50 16.05 -1.63
C TYR A 131 -4.45 15.49 -2.70
N TYR A 132 -4.28 15.86 -3.98
CA TYR A 132 -5.18 15.44 -5.05
C TYR A 132 -5.21 13.92 -5.18
N GLY A 133 -4.03 13.29 -5.39
CA GLY A 133 -3.94 11.83 -5.48
C GLY A 133 -4.47 11.12 -4.24
N TYR A 134 -4.18 11.64 -3.05
CA TYR A 134 -4.65 11.06 -1.78
C TYR A 134 -6.17 11.10 -1.66
N ARG A 135 -6.82 12.18 -2.11
CA ARG A 135 -8.28 12.35 -2.02
C ARG A 135 -9.05 11.51 -3.04
N ILE A 136 -8.46 11.25 -4.21
CA ILE A 136 -9.13 10.52 -5.29
C ILE A 136 -8.79 9.03 -5.24
N GLY A 137 -7.52 8.67 -5.03
CA GLY A 137 -7.05 7.27 -5.00
C GLY A 137 -7.45 6.50 -3.74
N LEU A 138 -7.99 7.17 -2.73
CA LEU A 138 -8.72 6.54 -1.63
C LEU A 138 -10.21 6.78 -1.88
N PRO A 139 -10.96 5.79 -2.40
CA PRO A 139 -12.41 5.88 -2.45
C PRO A 139 -12.94 6.20 -1.04
N ASN A 140 -13.90 7.11 -0.96
CA ASN A 140 -14.67 7.25 0.27
C ASN A 140 -15.34 5.88 0.52
N SER A 141 -14.91 5.22 1.60
CA SER A 141 -15.47 3.97 2.14
C SER A 141 -15.06 2.69 1.40
N VAL A 142 -14.00 2.06 1.92
CA VAL A 142 -14.08 0.61 2.20
C VAL A 142 -15.12 0.41 3.31
#